data_AF-A0A7D8UJ54-F1
#
_entry.id   AF-A0A7D8UJ54-F1
#
_cell.length_a   1.000
_cell.length_b   1.000
_cell.length_c   1.000
_cell.angle_alpha   90.00
_cell.angle_beta   90.00
_cell.angle_gamma   90.00
#
_symmetry.space_group_name_H-M   'P 1'
#
loop_
_entity.id
_entity.type
_entity.pdbx_description
1 polymer ?
#
loop_
_entity_poly.entity_id
_entity_poly.type
_entity_poly.pdbx_seq_one_letter_code
_entity_poly.pdbx_strand_id
1 'polypeptide(L)'
;MHTKENVMAYGGQRDHRREGGRHGHHGGGHHGGRRGLPLSELDPALTEISRKVIGCAIEVHKAMGPGYDRDTYMTAMQHELKKQDVAYDTKAKFDVVYDGKKIGSVTPDLYLGERFLLMVIARPGEIGGWERSVLRAQLRSADLELGLIMNFAERRLTDGLVRVLNPDKLNLNRRDEEEDDEDLEDDDDEEYEDDED
;
A
#
# COMPACT_ATOMS: atom_id res chain seq x y z
N MET A 1 10.44 -28.72 7.35
CA MET A 1 9.33 -27.78 7.13
C MET A 1 9.89 -26.69 6.23
N HIS A 2 9.50 -26.73 4.96
CA HIS A 2 10.09 -25.92 3.88
C HIS A 2 9.34 -24.59 3.80
N THR A 3 9.96 -23.51 4.26
CA THR A 3 9.54 -22.15 3.93
C THR A 3 10.17 -21.78 2.61
N LYS A 4 9.35 -21.60 1.57
CA LYS A 4 9.77 -21.08 0.27
C LYS A 4 10.21 -19.63 0.44
N GLU A 5 11.51 -19.37 0.34
CA GLU A 5 12.07 -18.03 0.15
C GLU A 5 11.75 -17.59 -1.28
N ASN A 6 10.85 -16.62 -1.44
CA ASN A 6 10.65 -15.95 -2.72
C ASN A 6 11.48 -14.66 -2.70
N VAL A 7 12.69 -14.71 -3.24
CA VAL A 7 13.57 -13.55 -3.39
C VAL A 7 13.34 -12.96 -4.78
N MET A 8 12.38 -12.05 -4.92
CA MET A 8 12.26 -11.23 -6.13
C MET A 8 13.28 -10.10 -6.10
N ALA A 9 14.30 -10.20 -6.96
CA ALA A 9 15.31 -9.17 -7.16
C ALA A 9 14.82 -8.11 -8.16
N TYR A 10 14.56 -6.89 -7.69
CA TYR A 10 14.24 -5.76 -8.57
C TYR A 10 15.54 -5.10 -9.06
N GLY A 11 15.99 -5.49 -10.25
CA GLY A 11 17.07 -4.83 -10.98
C GLY A 11 16.58 -3.59 -11.72
N GLY A 12 17.16 -2.43 -11.42
CA GLY A 12 16.89 -1.18 -12.12
C GLY A 12 17.94 -0.89 -13.20
N GLN A 13 17.58 -0.97 -14.48
CA GLN A 13 18.38 -0.43 -15.57
C GLN A 13 17.95 1.02 -15.86
N ARG A 14 18.86 1.98 -15.61
CA ARG A 14 18.75 3.36 -16.08
C ARG A 14 19.68 3.54 -17.26
N ASP A 15 19.12 3.76 -18.43
CA ASP A 15 19.87 4.10 -19.63
C ASP A 15 20.03 5.62 -19.74
N HIS A 16 21.27 6.08 -19.90
CA HIS A 16 21.63 7.48 -20.03
C HIS A 16 21.86 7.83 -21.49
N ARG A 17 21.04 8.72 -22.07
CA ARG A 17 21.40 9.47 -23.28
C ARG A 17 20.92 10.93 -23.24
N ARG A 18 21.88 11.86 -23.40
CA ARG A 18 21.71 13.27 -23.80
C ARG A 18 21.12 13.32 -25.23
N GLU A 19 20.43 14.35 -25.72
CA GLU A 19 20.83 15.76 -25.94
C GLU A 19 19.58 16.50 -26.54
N GLY A 20 19.16 17.69 -26.09
CA GLY A 20 19.33 18.97 -26.82
C GLY A 20 18.06 19.49 -27.55
N GLY A 21 17.67 20.77 -27.33
CA GLY A 21 16.76 21.51 -28.24
C GLY A 21 15.73 22.46 -27.58
N ARG A 22 15.79 23.76 -27.93
CA ARG A 22 14.93 24.88 -27.44
C ARG A 22 13.68 25.14 -28.30
N HIS A 23 12.68 25.78 -27.66
CA HIS A 23 11.66 26.75 -28.14
C HIS A 23 10.20 26.31 -27.97
N GLY A 24 9.39 27.21 -27.38
CA GLY A 24 8.12 26.89 -26.72
C GLY A 24 6.86 27.50 -27.33
N HIS A 25 5.70 27.23 -26.72
CA HIS A 25 4.51 28.08 -26.72
C HIS A 25 3.45 27.57 -25.73
N HIS A 26 2.55 28.48 -25.35
CA HIS A 26 1.42 28.37 -24.43
C HIS A 26 0.59 27.08 -24.47
N GLY A 27 0.17 26.62 -23.28
CA GLY A 27 -0.94 25.67 -23.11
C GLY A 27 -1.28 25.51 -21.63
N GLY A 28 -2.49 25.89 -21.24
CA GLY A 28 -2.98 25.80 -19.86
C GLY A 28 -2.85 24.38 -19.31
N GLY A 29 -2.00 24.23 -18.29
CA GLY A 29 -1.89 22.99 -17.55
C GLY A 29 -3.11 22.82 -16.66
N HIS A 30 -4.10 22.07 -17.14
CA HIS A 30 -4.94 21.30 -16.23
C HIS A 30 -4.00 20.61 -15.25
N HIS A 31 -4.09 20.98 -13.97
CA HIS A 31 -3.55 20.20 -12.88
C HIS A 31 -4.18 18.81 -12.96
N GLY A 32 -3.55 17.92 -13.73
CA GLY A 32 -3.76 16.49 -13.68
C GLY A 32 -3.31 16.03 -12.32
N GLY A 33 -4.17 16.24 -11.31
CA GLY A 33 -4.11 15.48 -10.08
C GLY A 33 -4.02 14.04 -10.52
N ARG A 34 -2.87 13.41 -10.27
CA ARG A 34 -2.68 11.98 -10.48
C ARG A 34 -3.88 11.33 -9.81
N ARG A 35 -4.86 10.88 -10.59
CA ARG A 35 -6.03 10.17 -10.06
C ARG A 35 -5.42 9.03 -9.27
N GLY A 36 -5.58 9.06 -7.95
CA GLY A 36 -5.24 7.92 -7.13
C GLY A 36 -5.98 6.72 -7.70
N LEU A 37 -5.32 5.57 -7.77
CA LEU A 37 -5.95 4.32 -8.20
C LEU A 37 -7.27 4.17 -7.41
N PRO A 38 -8.40 3.90 -8.09
CA PRO A 38 -9.68 3.79 -7.43
C PRO A 38 -9.65 2.63 -6.43
N LEU A 39 -10.33 2.78 -5.28
CA LEU A 39 -10.42 1.74 -4.24
C LEU A 39 -11.02 0.42 -4.76
N SER A 40 -11.67 0.44 -5.92
CA SER A 40 -12.21 -0.75 -6.59
C SER A 40 -11.13 -1.71 -7.09
N GLU A 41 -9.89 -1.26 -7.25
CA GLU A 41 -8.76 -2.09 -7.67
C GLU A 41 -8.06 -2.80 -6.48
N LEU A 42 -8.54 -2.59 -5.25
CA LEU A 42 -8.01 -3.30 -4.08
C LEU A 42 -8.91 -4.49 -3.74
N ASP A 43 -8.32 -5.56 -3.23
CA ASP A 43 -9.07 -6.69 -2.65
C ASP A 43 -10.18 -6.17 -1.71
N PRO A 44 -11.45 -6.55 -1.94
CA PRO A 44 -12.57 -6.21 -1.08
C PRO A 44 -12.32 -6.50 0.42
N ALA A 45 -11.67 -7.63 0.73
CA ALA A 45 -11.35 -8.00 2.11
C ALA A 45 -10.31 -7.06 2.74
N LEU A 46 -9.30 -6.65 1.96
CA LEU A 46 -8.34 -5.61 2.38
C LEU A 46 -9.06 -4.29 2.70
N THR A 47 -10.00 -3.90 1.84
CA THR A 47 -10.77 -2.68 2.02
C THR A 47 -11.64 -2.75 3.28
N GLU A 48 -12.28 -3.89 3.56
CA GLU A 48 -13.09 -4.11 4.76
C GLU A 48 -12.27 -3.96 6.05
N ILE A 49 -11.13 -4.65 6.16
CA ILE A 49 -10.26 -4.56 7.34
C ILE A 49 -9.75 -3.12 7.51
N SER A 50 -9.38 -2.44 6.42
CA SER A 50 -8.93 -1.05 6.48
C SER A 50 -10.00 -0.10 7.04
N ARG A 51 -11.27 -0.30 6.66
CA ARG A 51 -12.41 0.48 7.18
C ARG A 51 -12.61 0.21 8.68
N LYS A 52 -12.52 -1.05 9.10
CA LYS A 52 -12.62 -1.44 10.51
C LYS A 52 -11.52 -0.78 11.37
N VAL A 53 -10.28 -0.77 10.89
CA VAL A 53 -9.16 -0.10 11.56
C VAL A 53 -9.34 1.42 11.63
N ILE A 54 -9.82 2.05 10.56
CA ILE A 54 -10.16 3.49 10.58
C ILE A 54 -11.25 3.77 11.61
N GLY A 55 -12.26 2.91 11.72
CA GLY A 55 -13.28 2.98 12.77
C GLY A 55 -12.67 2.95 14.17
N CYS A 56 -11.75 2.02 14.44
CA CYS A 56 -11.04 1.93 15.72
C CYS A 56 -10.30 3.24 16.04
N ALA A 57 -9.57 3.78 15.07
CA ALA A 57 -8.83 5.01 15.24
C ALA A 57 -9.73 6.22 15.50
N ILE A 58 -10.89 6.29 14.83
CA ILE A 58 -11.91 7.31 15.07
C ILE A 58 -12.42 7.23 16.51
N GLU A 59 -12.70 6.04 17.04
CA GLU A 59 -13.16 5.89 18.42
C GLU A 59 -12.09 6.32 19.43
N VAL A 60 -10.82 5.97 19.19
CA VAL A 60 -9.69 6.46 20.00
C VAL A 60 -9.62 7.99 19.97
N HIS A 61 -9.67 8.60 18.79
CA HIS A 61 -9.60 10.05 18.64
C HIS A 61 -10.80 10.77 19.28
N LYS A 62 -12.02 10.22 19.17
CA LYS A 62 -13.21 10.75 19.85
C LYS A 62 -13.09 10.73 21.37
N ALA A 63 -12.54 9.65 21.93
CA ALA A 63 -12.43 9.48 23.37
C ALA A 63 -11.32 10.33 23.98
N MET A 64 -10.17 10.42 23.32
CA MET A 64 -8.98 11.09 23.85
C MET A 64 -8.81 12.52 23.36
N GLY A 65 -9.32 12.84 22.17
CA GLY A 65 -8.99 14.08 21.47
C GLY A 65 -7.51 14.18 21.10
N PRO A 66 -7.10 15.29 20.46
CA PRO A 66 -5.68 15.61 20.23
C PRO A 66 -5.00 16.08 21.52
N GLY A 67 -3.69 15.86 21.65
CA GLY A 67 -2.88 16.44 22.73
C GLY A 67 -1.92 15.48 23.44
N TYR A 68 -1.99 14.19 23.12
CA TYR A 68 -1.08 13.19 23.66
C TYR A 68 0.09 12.89 22.70
N ASP A 69 1.13 12.24 23.22
CA ASP A 69 2.23 11.76 22.39
C ASP A 69 1.83 10.54 21.54
N ARG A 70 2.68 10.21 20.56
CA ARG A 70 2.46 9.09 19.64
C ARG A 70 2.31 7.75 20.36
N ASP A 71 3.12 7.50 21.38
CA ASP A 71 3.16 6.19 22.03
C ASP A 71 1.88 5.94 22.84
N THR A 72 1.33 7.00 23.43
CA THR A 72 0.00 6.98 24.06
C THR A 72 -1.10 6.60 23.05
N TYR A 73 -1.12 7.20 21.85
CA TYR A 73 -2.08 6.79 20.81
C TYR A 73 -1.83 5.38 20.29
N MET A 74 -0.57 4.96 20.19
CA MET A 74 -0.22 3.59 19.82
C MET A 74 -0.77 2.58 20.82
N THR A 75 -0.67 2.84 22.12
CA THR A 75 -1.27 1.97 23.16
C THR A 75 -2.81 1.95 23.05
N ALA A 76 -3.44 3.10 22.84
CA ALA A 76 -4.89 3.19 22.69
C ALA A 76 -5.38 2.44 21.43
N MET A 77 -4.66 2.57 20.31
CA MET A 77 -4.93 1.82 19.08
C MET A 77 -4.86 0.32 19.31
N GLN A 78 -3.80 -0.18 19.95
CA GLN A 78 -3.67 -1.61 20.27
C GLN A 78 -4.84 -2.12 21.13
N HIS A 79 -5.27 -1.33 22.11
CA HIS A 79 -6.42 -1.66 22.94
C HIS A 79 -7.72 -1.76 22.13
N GLU A 80 -8.01 -0.78 21.27
CA GLU A 80 -9.25 -0.80 20.47
C GLU A 80 -9.21 -1.87 19.37
N LEU A 81 -8.06 -2.10 18.73
CA LEU A 81 -7.87 -3.19 17.76
C LEU A 81 -8.13 -4.56 18.41
N LYS A 82 -7.60 -4.78 19.62
CA LYS A 82 -7.85 -6.02 20.38
C LYS A 82 -9.33 -6.19 20.72
N LYS A 83 -10.01 -5.13 21.13
CA LYS A 83 -11.45 -5.14 21.43
C LYS A 83 -12.29 -5.49 20.19
N GLN A 84 -11.85 -5.08 19.02
CA GLN A 84 -12.51 -5.37 17.75
C GLN A 84 -12.03 -6.67 17.10
N ASP A 85 -11.19 -7.46 17.77
CA ASP A 85 -10.60 -8.70 17.23
C ASP A 85 -9.91 -8.48 15.87
N VAL A 86 -9.11 -7.42 15.77
CA VAL A 86 -8.27 -7.14 14.61
C VAL A 86 -6.84 -7.55 14.94
N ALA A 87 -6.30 -8.52 14.19
CA ALA A 87 -4.92 -8.95 14.34
C ALA A 87 -3.94 -7.80 14.01
N TYR A 88 -2.92 -7.63 14.85
CA TYR A 88 -1.88 -6.62 14.65
C TYR A 88 -0.52 -7.07 15.19
N ASP A 89 0.56 -6.55 14.61
CA ASP A 89 1.93 -6.72 15.09
C ASP A 89 2.68 -5.37 15.09
N THR A 90 3.26 -5.01 16.23
CA THR A 90 4.08 -3.80 16.42
C THR A 90 5.58 -4.05 16.24
N LYS A 91 5.98 -5.31 16.07
CA LYS A 91 7.37 -5.77 15.99
C LYS A 91 7.72 -6.38 14.64
N ALA A 92 6.79 -6.34 13.68
CA ALA A 92 7.01 -6.78 12.31
C ALA A 92 8.26 -6.09 11.74
N LYS A 93 9.17 -6.89 11.19
CA LYS A 93 10.41 -6.42 10.57
C LYS A 93 10.43 -6.86 9.12
N PHE A 94 10.56 -5.89 8.23
CA PHE A 94 10.65 -6.13 6.80
C PHE A 94 12.05 -5.77 6.31
N ASP A 95 12.60 -6.62 5.45
CA ASP A 95 13.96 -6.45 4.98
C ASP A 95 14.05 -5.31 3.96
N VAL A 96 15.11 -4.52 4.08
CA VAL A 96 15.49 -3.54 3.08
C VAL A 96 16.54 -4.19 2.21
N VAL A 97 16.16 -4.47 0.97
CA VAL A 97 17.03 -5.06 -0.04
C VAL A 97 17.51 -3.97 -0.98
N TYR A 98 18.81 -3.94 -1.21
CA TYR A 98 19.44 -3.10 -2.21
C TYR A 98 20.45 -3.95 -2.97
N ASP A 99 20.36 -3.96 -4.30
CA ASP A 99 21.26 -4.76 -5.17
C ASP A 99 21.30 -6.25 -4.79
N GLY A 100 20.11 -6.84 -4.59
CA GLY A 100 19.94 -8.24 -4.19
C GLY A 100 20.44 -8.58 -2.78
N LYS A 101 20.96 -7.62 -2.02
CA LYS A 101 21.51 -7.83 -0.67
C LYS A 101 20.66 -7.14 0.38
N LYS A 102 20.44 -7.84 1.50
CA LYS A 102 19.85 -7.25 2.70
C LYS A 102 20.82 -6.23 3.29
N ILE A 103 20.41 -4.95 3.31
CA ILE A 103 21.20 -3.85 3.87
C ILE A 103 20.65 -3.33 5.20
N GLY A 104 19.43 -3.74 5.57
CA GLY A 104 18.79 -3.29 6.80
C GLY A 104 17.40 -3.86 6.96
N SER A 105 16.64 -3.30 7.89
CA SER A 105 15.23 -3.63 8.10
C SER A 105 14.44 -2.39 8.50
N VAL A 106 13.16 -2.36 8.15
CA VAL A 106 12.20 -1.37 8.62
C VAL A 106 11.15 -2.04 9.51
N THR A 107 10.69 -1.31 10.52
CA THR A 107 9.57 -1.70 11.38
C THR A 107 8.51 -0.61 11.27
N PRO A 108 7.31 -0.91 10.75
CA PRO A 108 6.20 0.02 10.78
C PRO A 108 5.63 0.13 12.20
N ASP A 109 4.73 1.09 12.41
CA ASP A 109 4.11 1.25 13.72
C ASP A 109 3.18 0.07 14.01
N LEU A 110 2.33 -0.28 13.03
CA LEU A 110 1.45 -1.44 13.09
C LEU A 110 1.42 -2.16 11.73
N TYR A 111 1.60 -3.47 11.77
CA TYR A 111 1.24 -4.39 10.69
C TYR A 111 -0.12 -5.01 11.00
N LEU A 112 -1.10 -4.84 10.13
CA LEU A 112 -2.51 -5.09 10.42
C LEU A 112 -3.06 -6.23 9.57
N GLY A 113 -3.61 -7.25 10.23
CA GLY A 113 -4.27 -8.40 9.61
C GLY A 113 -3.37 -9.24 8.68
N GLU A 114 -2.06 -9.04 8.73
CA GLU A 114 -1.12 -9.52 7.71
C GLU A 114 -1.39 -8.98 6.28
N ARG A 115 -2.02 -7.79 6.19
CA ARG A 115 -2.48 -7.22 4.91
C ARG A 115 -1.94 -5.83 4.60
N PHE A 116 -1.79 -4.95 5.59
CA PHE A 116 -1.40 -3.56 5.34
C PHE A 116 -0.70 -2.91 6.52
N LEU A 117 -0.08 -1.75 6.27
CA LEU A 117 0.70 -1.01 7.26
C LEU A 117 -0.04 0.23 7.76
N LEU A 118 0.16 0.60 9.02
CA LEU A 118 -0.28 1.87 9.58
C LEU A 118 0.91 2.64 10.17
N MET A 119 0.95 3.94 9.88
CA MET A 119 1.83 4.94 10.49
C MET A 119 1.00 5.90 11.34
N VAL A 120 1.37 6.04 12.61
CA VAL A 120 0.71 6.91 13.58
C VAL A 120 1.55 8.16 13.78
N ILE A 121 0.90 9.32 13.66
CA ILE A 121 1.48 10.64 13.87
C ILE A 121 0.69 11.35 14.97
N ALA A 122 1.39 12.09 15.81
CA ALA A 122 0.81 12.89 16.90
C ALA A 122 1.52 14.24 17.00
N ARG A 123 1.60 14.97 15.89
CA ARG A 123 2.19 16.32 15.85
C ARG A 123 1.35 17.26 14.98
N PRO A 124 1.28 18.56 15.31
CA PRO A 124 0.59 19.53 14.46
C PRO A 124 1.19 19.59 13.05
N GLY A 125 0.35 19.81 12.05
CA GLY A 125 0.74 19.99 10.66
C GLY A 125 0.25 18.88 9.72
N GLU A 126 0.15 19.23 8.45
CA GLU A 126 -0.36 18.33 7.41
C GLU A 126 0.56 17.13 7.15
N ILE A 127 -0.02 16.03 6.70
CA ILE A 127 0.73 14.87 6.22
C ILE A 127 1.35 15.20 4.85
N GLY A 128 2.64 15.49 4.87
CA GLY A 128 3.43 15.91 3.73
C GLY A 128 3.92 14.76 2.83
N GLY A 129 4.76 15.14 1.86
CA GLY A 129 5.37 14.18 0.93
C GLY A 129 6.40 13.26 1.59
N TRP A 130 7.01 13.69 2.69
CA TRP A 130 8.01 12.92 3.43
C TRP A 130 7.38 11.67 4.06
N GLU A 131 6.33 11.84 4.85
CA GLU A 131 5.63 10.74 5.54
C GLU A 131 5.10 9.71 4.53
N ARG A 132 4.52 10.19 3.43
CA ARG A 132 4.06 9.33 2.33
C ARG A 132 5.20 8.54 1.69
N SER A 133 6.39 9.15 1.55
CA SER A 133 7.56 8.48 0.98
C SER A 133 8.12 7.41 1.92
N VAL A 134 8.14 7.70 3.23
CA VAL A 134 8.54 6.73 4.25
C VAL A 134 7.60 5.52 4.25
N LEU A 135 6.29 5.74 4.32
CA LEU A 135 5.33 4.64 4.31
C LEU A 135 5.40 3.85 3.00
N ARG A 136 5.54 4.52 1.84
CA ARG A 136 5.71 3.82 0.56
C ARG A 136 6.98 2.96 0.53
N ALA A 137 8.07 3.41 1.13
CA ALA A 137 9.29 2.60 1.23
C ALA A 137 9.06 1.35 2.10
N GLN A 138 8.34 1.49 3.21
CA GLN A 138 7.96 0.35 4.06
C GLN A 138 7.06 -0.65 3.31
N LEU A 139 6.08 -0.16 2.54
CA LEU A 139 5.21 -1.01 1.73
C LEU A 139 5.98 -1.81 0.68
N ARG A 140 6.98 -1.20 0.02
CA ARG A 140 7.86 -1.93 -0.91
C ARG A 140 8.67 -3.01 -0.20
N SER A 141 9.23 -2.70 0.98
CA SER A 141 9.96 -3.70 1.78
C SER A 141 9.09 -4.86 2.25
N ALA A 142 7.80 -4.60 2.50
CA ALA A 142 6.85 -5.61 2.95
C ALA A 142 6.13 -6.35 1.80
N ASP A 143 6.33 -5.93 0.56
CA ASP A 143 5.58 -6.38 -0.62
C ASP A 143 4.04 -6.24 -0.48
N LEU A 144 3.60 -5.13 0.14
CA LEU A 144 2.18 -4.84 0.39
C LEU A 144 1.65 -3.71 -0.48
N GLU A 145 0.36 -3.75 -0.78
CA GLU A 145 -0.33 -2.79 -1.67
C GLU A 145 -0.72 -1.49 -0.96
N LEU A 146 -1.18 -1.59 0.30
CA LEU A 146 -1.85 -0.52 1.01
C LEU A 146 -1.13 -0.16 2.31
N GLY A 147 -1.08 1.14 2.59
CA GLY A 147 -0.78 1.66 3.92
C GLY A 147 -1.66 2.87 4.28
N LEU A 148 -1.82 3.09 5.58
CA LEU A 148 -2.52 4.25 6.14
C LEU A 148 -1.56 5.13 6.94
N ILE A 149 -1.75 6.44 6.85
CA ILE A 149 -1.15 7.42 7.77
C ILE A 149 -2.30 8.07 8.52
N MET A 150 -2.19 8.12 9.85
CA MET A 150 -3.18 8.75 10.72
C MET A 150 -2.49 9.75 11.65
N ASN A 151 -2.80 11.03 11.48
CA ASN A 151 -2.36 12.09 12.39
C ASN A 151 -3.44 12.39 13.43
N PHE A 152 -3.19 11.98 14.67
CA PHE A 152 -4.09 12.19 15.81
C PHE A 152 -4.05 13.62 16.37
N ALA A 153 -3.10 14.45 15.94
CA ALA A 153 -3.05 15.86 16.34
C ALA A 153 -4.07 16.74 15.60
N GLU A 154 -4.71 16.22 14.55
CA GLU A 154 -5.72 16.96 13.80
C GLU A 154 -7.03 17.12 14.57
N ARG A 155 -7.78 18.18 14.24
CA ARG A 155 -9.07 18.47 14.89
C ARG A 155 -10.09 17.35 14.66
N ARG A 156 -10.09 16.75 13.47
CA ARG A 156 -10.81 15.52 13.16
C ARG A 156 -9.81 14.52 12.63
N LEU A 157 -9.86 13.26 13.08
CA LEU A 157 -8.97 12.24 12.57
C LEU A 157 -9.04 12.08 11.03
N THR A 158 -10.23 12.28 10.44
CA THR A 158 -10.42 12.21 8.99
C THR A 158 -9.62 13.25 8.21
N ASP A 159 -9.31 14.40 8.84
CA ASP A 159 -8.47 15.44 8.23
C ASP A 159 -7.00 15.02 8.24
N GLY A 160 -6.61 14.17 9.21
CA GLY A 160 -5.29 13.57 9.34
C GLY A 160 -5.19 12.16 8.76
N LEU A 161 -6.11 11.73 7.89
CA LEU A 161 -6.11 10.38 7.32
C LEU A 161 -5.63 10.40 5.86
N VAL A 162 -4.54 9.69 5.56
CA VAL A 162 -4.03 9.54 4.20
C VAL A 162 -3.86 8.06 3.87
N ARG A 163 -4.36 7.66 2.69
CA ARG A 163 -4.06 6.36 2.07
C ARG A 163 -2.83 6.47 1.20
N VAL A 164 -1.92 5.51 1.32
CA VAL A 164 -0.72 5.39 0.49
C VAL A 164 -0.75 4.03 -0.19
N LEU A 165 -0.58 4.03 -1.51
CA LEU A 165 -0.54 2.82 -2.33
C LEU A 165 0.90 2.54 -2.78
N ASN A 166 1.21 1.26 -2.94
CA ASN A 166 2.40 0.75 -3.58
C ASN A 166 2.11 0.42 -5.05
N PRO A 167 2.46 1.32 -5.99
CA PRO A 167 2.15 1.10 -7.40
C PRO A 167 2.90 -0.10 -7.99
N ASP A 168 4.08 -0.43 -7.47
CA ASP A 168 4.89 -1.53 -7.99
C ASP A 168 4.17 -2.87 -7.77
N LYS A 169 3.58 -3.07 -6.59
CA LYS A 169 2.79 -4.26 -6.27
C LYS A 169 1.48 -4.33 -7.07
N LEU A 170 0.76 -3.22 -7.16
CA LEU A 170 -0.51 -3.16 -7.90
C LEU A 170 -0.34 -3.42 -9.40
N ASN A 171 0.75 -2.92 -9.99
CA ASN A 171 1.05 -3.17 -11.39
C ASN A 171 1.45 -4.63 -11.66
N LEU A 172 2.05 -5.33 -10.70
CA LEU A 172 2.38 -6.75 -10.83
C LEU A 172 1.11 -7.60 -10.79
N ASN A 173 0.24 -7.36 -9.81
CA ASN A 173 -1.02 -8.09 -9.69
C ASN A 173 -1.87 -7.99 -10.98
N ARG A 174 -1.89 -6.81 -11.62
CA ARG A 174 -2.60 -6.63 -12.90
C ARG A 174 -2.01 -7.46 -14.05
N ARG A 175 -0.69 -7.63 -14.10
CA ARG A 175 -0.06 -8.45 -15.16
C ARG A 175 -0.37 -9.92 -14.96
N ASP A 176 -0.33 -10.38 -13.72
CA ASP A 176 -0.67 -11.77 -13.39
C ASP A 176 -2.14 -12.07 -13.77
N GLU A 177 -3.06 -11.13 -13.55
CA GLU A 177 -4.47 -11.26 -13.98
C GLU A 177 -4.66 -11.26 -15.51
N GLU A 178 -3.87 -10.48 -16.25
CA GLU A 178 -3.94 -10.44 -17.73
C GLU A 178 -3.34 -11.72 -18.36
N GLU A 179 -2.32 -12.34 -17.74
CA GLU A 179 -1.73 -13.61 -18.22
C GLU A 179 -2.65 -14.82 -17.98
N ASP A 180 -3.39 -14.85 -16.86
CA ASP A 180 -4.34 -15.94 -16.55
C ASP A 180 -5.56 -15.98 -17.51
N ASP A 181 -5.94 -14.85 -18.11
CA ASP A 181 -7.05 -14.76 -19.07
C ASP A 181 -6.64 -15.22 -20.49
N GLU A 182 -5.36 -15.08 -20.88
CA GLU A 182 -4.86 -15.47 -22.21
C GLU A 182 -4.66 -16.99 -22.36
N ASP A 183 -4.46 -17.73 -21.26
CA ASP A 183 -4.29 -19.20 -21.26
C ASP A 183 -5.62 -19.99 -21.41
N LEU A 184 -6.77 -19.30 -21.50
CA LEU A 184 -8.10 -19.92 -21.61
C LEU A 184 -8.69 -19.93 -23.04
N GLU A 185 -7.98 -19.43 -24.06
CA GLU A 185 -8.51 -19.29 -25.42
C GLU A 185 -8.12 -20.40 -26.44
N ASP A 186 -7.46 -21.49 -26.04
CA ASP A 186 -6.82 -22.43 -27.02
C ASP A 186 -7.33 -23.90 -27.06
N ASP A 187 -8.51 -24.24 -26.54
CA ASP A 187 -8.98 -25.66 -26.49
C ASP A 187 -10.42 -25.91 -26.99
N ASP A 188 -10.87 -25.22 -28.05
CA ASP A 188 -12.17 -25.52 -28.70
C ASP A 188 -12.04 -25.58 -30.24
N ASP A 189 -11.17 -26.45 -30.74
CA ASP A 189 -11.23 -26.99 -32.11
C ASP A 189 -11.46 -28.53 -32.03
N GLU A 190 -12.59 -28.98 -31.46
CA GLU A 190 -13.11 -30.33 -31.75
C GLU A 190 -13.81 -30.31 -33.10
N GLU A 191 -13.06 -30.69 -34.13
CA GLU A 191 -13.52 -30.94 -35.49
C GLU A 191 -14.53 -32.11 -35.50
N TYR A 192 -15.83 -31.80 -35.58
CA TYR A 192 -16.86 -32.81 -35.87
C TYR A 192 -16.70 -33.27 -37.32
N GLU A 193 -16.02 -34.40 -37.54
CA GLU A 193 -16.16 -35.16 -38.79
C GLU A 193 -17.57 -35.77 -38.84
N ASP A 194 -18.44 -35.18 -39.69
CA ASP A 194 -19.75 -35.72 -40.05
C ASP A 194 -19.54 -36.99 -40.90
N ASP A 195 -19.81 -38.16 -40.32
CA ASP A 195 -19.99 -39.41 -41.05
C ASP A 195 -21.33 -39.35 -41.82
N GLU A 196 -21.30 -39.05 -43.12
CA GLU A 196 -22.44 -39.28 -44.04
C GLU A 196 -22.45 -40.74 -44.56
N ASP A 197 -23.65 -41.35 -44.50
CA ASP A 197 -24.04 -42.73 -44.81
C ASP A 197 -23.66 -43.29 -46.21
#